data_AF-A0A2D9HEV7-F1
#
_entry.id   AF-A0A2D9HEV7-F1
#
_cell.length_a   1.000
_cell.length_b   1.000
_cell.length_c   1.000
_cell.angle_alpha   90.00
_cell.angle_beta   90.00
_cell.angle_gamma   90.00
#
_symmetry.space_group_name_H-M   'P 1'
#
loop_
_entity.id
_entity.type
_entity.pdbx_description
1 polymer ?
#
loop_
_entity_poly.entity_id
_entity_poly.type
_entity_poly.pdbx_seq_one_letter_code
_entity_poly.pdbx_strand_id
1 'polypeptide(L)'
;MRLFTVLLGLCATACLSDDSTSSATGGHPSSHESRDAGSASTAVDAGLNAGADAGTGGQSPDAGGTQPNSPLVDSDCLDGQYREAMVDPNAEIEDLVTSFSSPDFMTYIEGVLNRRYPLGWYIIDRGLREGAAIGHCIDFFMRDRSSAERVNSQLSTAVHECGHFLDMSLNGDAFVIRRDLSITCEEGDSTDRFGQTFARSRINDDDYSRLRPPCQGNRSPDCDSYADIYLDGDPDNESFEGGDQGFNMLAEEAVQYINSLATSYAVYDQSRYSTSARDGILTHLWWIQRYLAYARDRYPAAHQFLLGNECYRRLILTIWGRAWLYLEATEEIAQLTINGGEIETLVLDPNLLAEIEAVREAHGCR
;
A
#
# COMPACT_ATOMS: atom_id res chain seq x y z
N MET A 1 -3.26 17.51 12.75
CA MET A 1 -2.80 16.90 14.03
C MET A 1 -3.75 15.84 14.62
N ARG A 2 -5.08 15.88 14.39
CA ARG A 2 -6.00 14.76 14.76
C ARG A 2 -5.99 13.57 13.78
N LEU A 3 -5.73 13.79 12.49
CA LEU A 3 -5.50 12.71 11.50
C LEU A 3 -4.33 11.78 11.88
N PHE A 4 -3.37 12.32 12.63
CA PHE A 4 -2.06 11.72 12.90
C PHE A 4 -2.08 10.55 13.89
N THR A 5 -3.04 10.56 14.83
CA THR A 5 -3.10 9.55 15.90
C THR A 5 -3.84 8.29 15.46
N VAL A 6 -4.64 8.38 14.39
CA VAL A 6 -5.47 7.26 13.91
C VAL A 6 -4.72 6.40 12.89
N LEU A 7 -3.94 7.00 11.98
CA LEU A 7 -3.13 6.24 11.00
C LEU A 7 -2.06 5.36 11.68
N LEU A 8 -1.34 5.92 12.67
CA LEU A 8 -0.35 5.18 13.48
C LEU A 8 -0.96 4.05 14.33
N GLY A 9 -2.26 4.14 14.65
CA GLY A 9 -2.99 3.13 15.42
C GLY A 9 -3.42 1.92 14.57
N LEU A 10 -3.84 2.16 13.32
CA LEU A 10 -4.37 1.13 12.41
C LEU A 10 -3.26 0.28 11.77
N CYS A 11 -2.18 0.91 11.28
CA CYS A 11 -1.05 0.23 10.63
C CYS A 11 -0.31 -0.74 11.59
N ALA A 12 -0.16 -0.36 12.86
CA ALA A 12 0.54 -1.19 13.84
C ALA A 12 -0.15 -2.55 14.07
N THR A 13 -1.48 -2.64 14.02
CA THR A 13 -2.22 -3.91 14.22
C THR A 13 -2.20 -4.84 13.00
N ALA A 14 -2.09 -4.27 11.80
CA ALA A 14 -2.12 -4.98 10.53
C ALA A 14 -0.81 -5.72 10.23
N CYS A 15 0.32 -5.01 10.33
CA CYS A 15 1.61 -5.58 9.99
C CYS A 15 2.21 -6.48 11.07
N LEU A 16 1.77 -6.36 12.33
CA LEU A 16 2.26 -7.20 13.43
C LEU A 16 1.59 -8.57 13.52
N SER A 17 0.57 -8.81 12.70
CA SER A 17 -0.27 -9.99 12.85
C SER A 17 0.36 -11.28 12.32
N ASP A 18 1.42 -11.24 11.52
CA ASP A 18 1.96 -12.46 10.89
C ASP A 18 2.97 -13.25 11.74
N ASP A 19 3.33 -12.77 12.95
CA ASP A 19 4.43 -13.36 13.73
C ASP A 19 4.05 -13.77 15.16
N SER A 20 3.05 -14.66 15.32
CA SER A 20 2.94 -15.46 16.56
C SER A 20 2.00 -16.68 16.43
N THR A 21 2.56 -17.84 16.09
CA THR A 21 2.01 -19.13 16.56
C THR A 21 2.72 -19.54 17.84
N SER A 22 2.23 -19.08 18.99
CA SER A 22 2.50 -19.74 20.26
C SER A 22 1.24 -19.77 21.11
N SER A 23 0.76 -20.98 21.34
CA SER A 23 -0.35 -21.29 22.24
C SER A 23 -0.03 -20.87 23.67
N ALA A 24 -0.89 -20.05 24.27
CA ALA A 24 -0.99 -19.95 25.72
C ALA A 24 -2.43 -19.60 26.10
N THR A 25 -3.08 -20.56 26.73
CA THR A 25 -4.38 -20.47 27.39
C THR A 25 -4.35 -19.48 28.56
N GLY A 26 -5.40 -18.63 28.67
CA GLY A 26 -5.99 -18.30 29.97
C GLY A 26 -6.19 -16.81 30.30
N GLY A 27 -7.46 -16.43 30.49
CA GLY A 27 -7.86 -15.58 31.61
C GLY A 27 -8.16 -14.10 31.33
N HIS A 28 -9.43 -13.81 31.03
CA HIS A 28 -10.07 -12.52 31.36
C HIS A 28 -10.19 -12.38 32.91
N PRO A 29 -10.18 -11.14 33.47
CA PRO A 29 -11.37 -10.29 33.41
C PRO A 29 -11.12 -8.77 33.30
N SER A 30 -12.25 -8.11 33.07
CA SER A 30 -12.55 -6.69 32.86
C SER A 30 -12.16 -5.70 33.96
N SER A 31 -12.00 -4.42 33.58
CA SER A 31 -12.68 -3.29 34.25
C SER A 31 -12.54 -1.98 33.47
N HIS A 32 -13.65 -1.24 33.45
CA HIS A 32 -13.83 0.14 33.01
C HIS A 32 -12.84 1.13 33.66
N GLU A 33 -12.45 2.19 32.94
CA GLU A 33 -12.63 3.56 33.43
C GLU A 33 -12.52 4.59 32.29
N SER A 34 -13.60 5.35 32.14
CA SER A 34 -13.79 6.55 31.33
C SER A 34 -13.10 7.76 31.98
N ARG A 35 -12.38 8.59 31.20
CA ARG A 35 -12.13 10.00 31.55
C ARG A 35 -12.14 10.92 30.34
N ASP A 36 -13.11 11.83 30.37
CA ASP A 36 -13.15 13.11 29.69
C ASP A 36 -11.91 13.98 29.95
N ALA A 37 -11.49 14.73 28.94
CA ALA A 37 -10.98 16.09 29.11
C ALA A 37 -11.14 16.90 27.82
N GLY A 38 -11.93 17.98 27.92
CA GLY A 38 -12.30 18.84 26.80
C GLY A 38 -11.31 19.96 26.44
N SER A 39 -11.53 20.45 25.23
CA SER A 39 -11.50 21.85 24.73
C SER A 39 -10.35 22.80 25.10
N ALA A 40 -9.65 23.29 24.07
CA ALA A 40 -9.49 24.74 23.83
C ALA A 40 -8.97 25.00 22.40
N SER A 41 -9.55 26.00 21.77
CA SER A 41 -9.25 26.55 20.44
C SER A 41 -8.00 27.42 20.42
N THR A 42 -7.37 27.54 19.24
CA THR A 42 -6.90 28.82 18.69
C THR A 42 -6.59 28.66 17.21
N ALA A 43 -7.25 29.49 16.41
CA ALA A 43 -7.03 29.64 14.98
C ALA A 43 -5.74 30.40 14.72
N VAL A 44 -4.97 29.97 13.72
CA VAL A 44 -4.04 30.86 13.03
C VAL A 44 -4.09 30.56 11.53
N ASP A 45 -4.51 31.58 10.82
CA ASP A 45 -4.57 31.80 9.39
C ASP A 45 -3.15 31.89 8.80
N ALA A 46 -2.88 31.16 7.71
CA ALA A 46 -1.76 31.44 6.82
C ALA A 46 -1.92 30.72 5.47
N GLY A 47 -2.53 31.43 4.51
CA GLY A 47 -1.82 31.75 3.26
C GLY A 47 -1.64 30.63 2.23
N LEU A 48 -2.62 30.54 1.34
CA LEU A 48 -2.53 30.01 -0.01
C LEU A 48 -1.29 30.53 -0.76
N ASN A 49 -0.55 29.63 -1.41
CA ASN A 49 0.13 29.92 -2.67
C ASN A 49 0.23 28.64 -3.49
N ALA A 50 -0.72 28.51 -4.43
CA ALA A 50 -0.66 27.61 -5.55
C ALA A 50 0.48 28.04 -6.48
N GLY A 51 1.43 27.15 -6.71
CA GLY A 51 2.48 27.29 -7.70
C GLY A 51 2.59 25.99 -8.47
N ALA A 52 1.83 25.90 -9.56
CA ALA A 52 1.99 24.87 -10.57
C ALA A 52 3.41 24.93 -11.13
N ASP A 53 4.11 23.80 -11.14
CA ASP A 53 5.28 23.62 -12.00
C ASP A 53 5.16 22.28 -12.76
N ALA A 54 4.43 22.37 -13.87
CA ALA A 54 4.54 21.43 -14.97
C ALA A 54 5.90 21.69 -15.66
N GLY A 55 6.91 20.90 -15.29
CA GLY A 55 8.29 21.05 -15.77
C GLY A 55 8.81 19.84 -16.53
N THR A 56 8.45 19.75 -17.81
CA THR A 56 9.30 19.36 -18.96
C THR A 56 10.20 18.12 -18.86
N GLY A 57 9.79 17.08 -19.57
CA GLY A 57 10.59 16.13 -20.37
C GLY A 57 12.12 16.24 -20.28
N GLY A 58 12.69 15.57 -19.28
CA GLY A 58 14.03 14.99 -19.35
C GLY A 58 13.87 13.48 -19.51
N GLN A 59 14.43 12.90 -20.58
CA GLN A 59 14.57 11.44 -20.67
C GLN A 59 15.41 10.97 -19.48
N SER A 60 14.74 10.37 -18.50
CA SER A 60 15.34 9.82 -17.29
C SER A 60 16.22 8.59 -17.64
N PRO A 61 17.32 8.32 -16.92
CA PRO A 61 18.25 7.23 -17.24
C PRO A 61 17.69 5.80 -17.20
N ASP A 62 16.44 5.60 -16.75
CA ASP A 62 15.82 4.28 -16.56
C ASP A 62 14.92 3.83 -17.73
N ALA A 63 15.30 4.17 -18.97
CA ALA A 63 14.70 3.57 -20.16
C ALA A 63 15.05 2.06 -20.32
N GLY A 64 15.95 1.52 -19.49
CA GLY A 64 16.26 0.10 -19.37
C GLY A 64 15.66 -0.47 -18.08
N GLY A 65 14.51 -1.13 -18.19
CA GLY A 65 13.85 -1.80 -17.07
C GLY A 65 12.97 -2.94 -17.57
N THR A 66 12.68 -3.87 -16.68
CA THR A 66 11.77 -5.00 -16.95
C THR A 66 10.35 -4.48 -17.08
N GLN A 67 9.61 -4.99 -18.06
CA GLN A 67 8.19 -4.75 -18.23
C GLN A 67 7.38 -5.93 -17.73
N PRO A 68 6.14 -5.69 -17.26
CA PRO A 68 5.19 -6.78 -17.07
C PRO A 68 4.91 -7.45 -18.41
N ASN A 69 4.81 -8.78 -18.40
CA ASN A 69 4.47 -9.62 -19.55
C ASN A 69 3.13 -10.35 -19.34
N SER A 70 2.49 -10.15 -18.19
CA SER A 70 1.17 -10.67 -17.88
C SER A 70 0.15 -10.39 -19.00
N PRO A 71 -0.72 -11.35 -19.35
CA PRO A 71 -1.81 -11.11 -20.31
C PRO A 71 -2.85 -10.10 -19.78
N LEU A 72 -2.71 -9.66 -18.53
CA LEU A 72 -3.62 -8.73 -17.87
C LEU A 72 -3.17 -7.27 -17.99
N VAL A 73 -2.00 -7.02 -18.56
CA VAL A 73 -1.56 -5.68 -18.98
C VAL A 73 -1.72 -5.52 -20.48
N ASP A 74 -1.90 -4.29 -20.94
CA ASP A 74 -1.90 -3.98 -22.38
C ASP A 74 -0.53 -3.39 -22.75
N SER A 75 0.22 -4.10 -23.60
CA SER A 75 1.56 -3.70 -24.04
C SER A 75 1.61 -2.35 -24.76
N ASP A 76 0.49 -1.94 -25.36
CA ASP A 76 0.36 -0.66 -26.06
C ASP A 76 -0.18 0.45 -25.15
N CYS A 77 -0.52 0.11 -23.90
CA CYS A 77 -1.02 1.03 -22.88
C CYS A 77 0.01 1.30 -21.76
N LEU A 78 -0.29 2.27 -20.89
CA LEU A 78 0.61 2.73 -19.83
C LEU A 78 1.00 1.61 -18.84
N ASP A 79 0.08 0.69 -18.55
CA ASP A 79 0.30 -0.42 -17.63
C ASP A 79 1.28 -1.48 -18.21
N GLY A 80 1.18 -1.84 -19.48
CA GLY A 80 2.16 -2.71 -20.14
C GLY A 80 3.47 -1.99 -20.52
N GLN A 81 3.43 -0.66 -20.61
CA GLN A 81 4.62 0.17 -20.84
C GLN A 81 5.41 0.49 -19.57
N TYR A 82 4.85 0.21 -18.38
CA TYR A 82 5.55 0.41 -17.12
C TYR A 82 6.87 -0.37 -17.09
N ARG A 83 7.92 0.27 -16.57
CA ARG A 83 9.26 -0.32 -16.45
C ARG A 83 9.84 -0.01 -15.09
N GLU A 84 10.58 -0.93 -14.50
CA GLU A 84 11.54 -0.59 -13.44
C GLU A 84 12.71 -1.57 -13.39
N ALA A 85 13.78 -1.17 -12.68
CA ALA A 85 14.84 -2.10 -12.34
C ALA A 85 14.29 -3.09 -11.31
N MET A 86 14.25 -4.37 -11.68
CA MET A 86 13.77 -5.43 -10.80
C MET A 86 14.67 -5.61 -9.59
N VAL A 87 14.09 -6.13 -8.51
CA VAL A 87 14.84 -6.61 -7.36
C VAL A 87 15.78 -7.74 -7.79
N ASP A 88 16.94 -7.83 -7.16
CA ASP A 88 17.89 -8.92 -7.35
C ASP A 88 17.92 -9.79 -6.08
N PRO A 89 17.04 -10.80 -5.98
CA PRO A 89 17.00 -11.66 -4.80
C PRO A 89 18.23 -12.58 -4.72
N ASN A 90 18.98 -12.74 -5.82
CA ASN A 90 20.14 -13.61 -5.89
C ASN A 90 21.45 -12.88 -5.58
N ALA A 91 21.44 -11.55 -5.43
CA ALA A 91 22.63 -10.84 -5.00
C ALA A 91 23.01 -11.31 -3.59
N GLU A 92 24.22 -11.84 -3.44
CA GLU A 92 24.74 -12.37 -2.18
C GLU A 92 24.65 -11.32 -1.06
N ILE A 93 24.13 -11.65 0.13
CA ILE A 93 24.12 -10.75 1.32
C ILE A 93 24.72 -11.41 2.56
N GLU A 94 25.34 -12.58 2.41
CA GLU A 94 25.86 -13.37 3.53
C GLU A 94 26.93 -12.63 4.35
N ASP A 95 27.74 -11.78 3.71
CA ASP A 95 28.68 -10.88 4.38
C ASP A 95 27.97 -9.91 5.33
N LEU A 96 26.79 -9.41 4.95
CA LEU A 96 25.98 -8.51 5.77
C LEU A 96 25.31 -9.27 6.91
N VAL A 97 24.78 -10.47 6.64
CA VAL A 97 24.16 -11.34 7.66
C VAL A 97 25.18 -11.74 8.73
N THR A 98 26.36 -12.18 8.31
CA THR A 98 27.44 -12.60 9.21
C THR A 98 28.02 -11.42 10.01
N SER A 99 28.05 -10.21 9.45
CA SER A 99 28.57 -9.02 10.15
C SER A 99 27.50 -8.24 10.95
N PHE A 100 26.26 -8.75 11.00
CA PHE A 100 25.16 -8.09 11.68
C PHE A 100 25.46 -7.80 13.15
N SER A 101 25.12 -6.58 13.58
CA SER A 101 25.11 -6.16 14.97
C SER A 101 23.80 -5.42 15.25
N SER A 102 23.19 -5.68 16.40
CA SER A 102 21.94 -5.01 16.81
C SER A 102 22.10 -3.47 16.89
N PRO A 103 23.21 -2.91 17.43
CA PRO A 103 23.45 -1.47 17.38
C PRO A 103 23.54 -0.88 15.96
N ASP A 104 24.01 -1.65 14.98
CA ASP A 104 24.23 -1.21 13.60
C ASP A 104 23.15 -1.69 12.63
N PHE A 105 21.96 -2.03 13.13
CA PHE A 105 20.89 -2.61 12.31
C PHE A 105 20.49 -1.72 11.11
N MET A 106 20.59 -0.39 11.21
CA MET A 106 20.33 0.52 10.09
C MET A 106 21.35 0.37 8.96
N THR A 107 22.64 0.20 9.29
CA THR A 107 23.70 -0.09 8.31
C THR A 107 23.44 -1.41 7.60
N TYR A 108 22.93 -2.40 8.33
CA TYR A 108 22.50 -3.67 7.75
C TYR A 108 21.32 -3.51 6.80
N ILE A 109 20.26 -2.79 7.19
CA ILE A 109 19.09 -2.48 6.33
C ILE A 109 19.54 -1.78 5.05
N GLU A 110 20.36 -0.73 5.17
CA GLU A 110 20.93 -0.01 4.04
C GLU A 110 21.71 -0.95 3.11
N GLY A 111 22.58 -1.80 3.66
CA GLY A 111 23.39 -2.73 2.88
C GLY A 111 22.56 -3.75 2.11
N VAL A 112 21.57 -4.37 2.78
CA VAL A 112 20.70 -5.39 2.17
C VAL A 112 19.85 -4.78 1.07
N LEU A 113 19.16 -3.67 1.38
CA LEU A 113 18.27 -3.03 0.41
C LEU A 113 19.05 -2.39 -0.74
N ASN A 114 20.19 -1.73 -0.53
CA ASN A 114 20.99 -1.25 -1.66
C ASN A 114 21.50 -2.36 -2.58
N ARG A 115 21.67 -3.58 -2.05
CA ARG A 115 22.13 -4.71 -2.87
C ARG A 115 20.98 -5.42 -3.60
N ARG A 116 19.82 -5.57 -2.95
CA ARG A 116 18.72 -6.38 -3.49
C ARG A 116 17.48 -5.60 -3.91
N TYR A 117 17.19 -4.47 -3.28
CA TYR A 117 16.06 -3.60 -3.62
C TYR A 117 16.37 -2.10 -3.39
N PRO A 118 17.15 -1.46 -4.29
CA PRO A 118 17.61 -0.08 -4.06
C PRO A 118 16.48 0.94 -3.92
N LEU A 119 15.32 0.70 -4.54
CA LEU A 119 14.14 1.54 -4.35
C LEU A 119 13.59 1.44 -2.92
N GLY A 120 13.58 0.25 -2.32
CA GLY A 120 13.20 0.07 -0.91
C GLY A 120 14.09 0.87 0.05
N TRP A 121 15.42 0.89 -0.19
CA TRP A 121 16.31 1.76 0.60
C TRP A 121 15.98 3.24 0.39
N TYR A 122 15.75 3.65 -0.85
CA TYR A 122 15.39 5.04 -1.15
C TYR A 122 14.11 5.46 -0.41
N ILE A 123 13.10 4.59 -0.34
CA ILE A 123 11.86 4.86 0.40
C ILE A 123 12.14 5.02 1.89
N ILE A 124 12.90 4.10 2.51
CA ILE A 124 13.26 4.21 3.94
C ILE A 124 14.05 5.50 4.20
N ASP A 125 15.10 5.75 3.43
CA ASP A 125 15.98 6.90 3.61
C ASP A 125 15.23 8.23 3.47
N ARG A 126 14.39 8.36 2.44
CA ARG A 126 13.58 9.55 2.22
C ARG A 126 12.47 9.69 3.25
N GLY A 127 11.75 8.62 3.57
CA GLY A 127 10.71 8.61 4.60
C GLY A 127 11.25 9.02 5.98
N LEU A 128 12.47 8.61 6.33
CA LEU A 128 13.13 9.04 7.58
C LEU A 128 13.55 10.52 7.57
N ARG A 129 14.00 11.05 6.44
CA ARG A 129 14.48 12.43 6.33
C ARG A 129 13.35 13.43 6.19
N GLU A 130 12.37 13.12 5.35
CA GLU A 130 11.28 14.02 4.97
C GLU A 130 10.08 13.86 5.90
N GLY A 131 9.82 12.63 6.34
CA GLY A 131 8.83 12.31 7.37
C GLY A 131 9.30 12.63 8.80
N ALA A 132 10.48 13.23 9.01
CA ALA A 132 11.00 13.49 10.35
C ALA A 132 10.06 14.33 11.25
N ALA A 133 9.24 15.19 10.65
CA ALA A 133 8.21 15.96 11.36
C ALA A 133 7.05 15.09 11.87
N ILE A 134 6.84 13.93 11.26
CA ILE A 134 5.83 12.91 11.59
C ILE A 134 6.37 11.98 12.69
N GLY A 135 7.68 11.71 12.62
CA GLY A 135 8.42 10.81 13.50
C GLY A 135 9.32 9.89 12.67
N HIS A 136 9.86 8.85 13.29
CA HIS A 136 10.71 7.88 12.60
C HIS A 136 9.95 6.58 12.37
N CYS A 137 9.55 6.30 11.12
CA CYS A 137 8.85 5.06 10.73
C CYS A 137 9.53 3.79 11.29
N ILE A 138 10.86 3.71 11.20
CA ILE A 138 11.64 2.59 11.73
C ILE A 138 11.47 2.39 13.25
N ASP A 139 11.34 3.47 14.02
CA ASP A 139 11.14 3.38 15.48
C ASP A 139 9.75 2.92 15.88
N PHE A 140 8.75 3.19 15.05
CA PHE A 140 7.39 2.71 15.27
C PHE A 140 7.21 1.24 14.90
N PHE A 141 7.82 0.83 13.78
CA PHE A 141 7.44 -0.42 13.11
C PHE A 141 8.51 -1.52 13.14
N MET A 142 9.77 -1.20 13.45
CA MET A 142 10.82 -2.21 13.64
C MET A 142 11.10 -2.45 15.12
N ARG A 143 10.40 -3.43 15.70
CA ARG A 143 10.43 -3.72 17.14
C ARG A 143 11.53 -4.69 17.54
N ASP A 144 11.78 -5.73 16.73
CA ASP A 144 12.82 -6.72 17.03
C ASP A 144 14.05 -6.51 16.15
N ARG A 145 15.13 -6.02 16.75
CA ARG A 145 16.41 -5.74 16.08
C ARG A 145 17.51 -6.65 16.62
N SER A 146 17.13 -7.80 17.20
CA SER A 146 18.05 -8.67 17.94
C SER A 146 18.94 -9.53 17.04
N SER A 147 18.53 -9.77 15.79
CA SER A 147 19.28 -10.54 14.79
C SER A 147 18.98 -10.06 13.36
N ALA A 148 19.84 -10.41 12.41
CA ALA A 148 19.60 -10.19 10.98
C ALA A 148 18.29 -10.84 10.51
N GLU A 149 18.00 -12.06 10.98
CA GLU A 149 16.76 -12.78 10.69
C GLU A 149 15.52 -11.97 11.12
N ARG A 150 15.55 -11.39 12.33
CA ARG A 150 14.46 -10.55 12.84
C ARG A 150 14.33 -9.23 12.09
N VAL A 151 15.44 -8.64 11.68
CA VAL A 151 15.40 -7.43 10.86
C VAL A 151 14.82 -7.74 9.47
N ASN A 152 15.26 -8.83 8.82
CA ASN A 152 14.76 -9.27 7.52
C ASN A 152 13.25 -9.54 7.55
N SER A 153 12.73 -10.18 8.61
CA SER A 153 11.30 -10.46 8.72
C SER A 153 10.42 -9.20 8.83
N GLN A 154 11.01 -8.06 9.19
CA GLN A 154 10.32 -6.77 9.31
C GLN A 154 10.65 -5.78 8.18
N LEU A 155 11.55 -6.13 7.24
CA LEU A 155 11.96 -5.21 6.16
C LEU A 155 10.78 -4.80 5.28
N SER A 156 9.89 -5.74 4.96
CA SER A 156 8.69 -5.45 4.15
C SER A 156 7.80 -4.40 4.81
N THR A 157 7.54 -4.56 6.11
CA THR A 157 6.83 -3.55 6.92
C THR A 157 7.60 -2.23 6.99
N ALA A 158 8.92 -2.27 7.20
CA ALA A 158 9.72 -1.05 7.26
C ALA A 158 9.64 -0.22 5.96
N VAL A 159 9.73 -0.87 4.80
CA VAL A 159 9.61 -0.19 3.51
C VAL A 159 8.18 0.34 3.30
N HIS A 160 7.16 -0.47 3.61
CA HIS A 160 5.75 -0.08 3.53
C HIS A 160 5.45 1.17 4.36
N GLU A 161 5.81 1.14 5.64
CA GLU A 161 5.49 2.20 6.59
C GLU A 161 6.32 3.46 6.37
N CYS A 162 7.58 3.32 5.96
CA CYS A 162 8.35 4.49 5.55
C CYS A 162 7.85 5.08 4.23
N GLY A 163 7.18 4.29 3.38
CA GLY A 163 6.47 4.76 2.19
C GLY A 163 5.34 5.73 2.55
N HIS A 164 4.47 5.34 3.50
CA HIS A 164 3.44 6.23 4.05
C HIS A 164 4.02 7.57 4.54
N PHE A 165 5.14 7.51 5.27
CA PHE A 165 5.80 8.71 5.81
C PHE A 165 6.34 9.62 4.71
N LEU A 166 6.90 9.02 3.66
CA LEU A 166 7.40 9.74 2.51
C LEU A 166 6.26 10.43 1.75
N ASP A 167 5.21 9.68 1.41
CA ASP A 167 4.06 10.19 0.67
C ASP A 167 3.39 11.36 1.42
N MET A 168 3.15 11.20 2.73
CA MET A 168 2.64 12.29 3.59
C MET A 168 3.53 13.54 3.60
N SER A 169 4.86 13.37 3.53
CA SER A 169 5.81 14.49 3.57
C SER A 169 5.88 15.28 2.25
N LEU A 170 5.51 14.65 1.13
CA LEU A 170 5.60 15.22 -0.21
C LEU A 170 4.32 15.95 -0.67
N ASN A 171 3.31 16.02 0.20
CA ASN A 171 1.88 16.31 -0.04
C ASN A 171 1.11 14.99 0.07
N GLY A 172 0.16 14.86 1.01
CA GLY A 172 -0.53 13.60 1.35
C GLY A 172 -1.39 12.97 0.24
N ASP A 173 -1.27 13.49 -0.97
CA ASP A 173 -1.86 13.02 -2.23
C ASP A 173 -0.77 12.59 -3.24
N ALA A 174 0.49 12.48 -2.80
CA ALA A 174 1.63 12.00 -3.58
C ALA A 174 1.80 10.50 -3.43
N PHE A 175 2.20 9.84 -4.52
CA PHE A 175 2.42 8.40 -4.62
C PHE A 175 3.83 8.18 -5.17
N VAL A 176 4.78 7.78 -4.32
CA VAL A 176 6.15 7.46 -4.76
C VAL A 176 6.22 6.05 -5.35
N ILE A 177 6.28 5.97 -6.68
CA ILE A 177 6.28 4.71 -7.43
C ILE A 177 7.71 4.23 -7.71
N ARG A 178 8.56 5.13 -8.22
CA ARG A 178 10.00 4.91 -8.47
C ARG A 178 10.78 6.15 -8.04
N ARG A 179 12.11 6.06 -8.04
CA ARG A 179 13.00 7.19 -7.70
C ARG A 179 12.76 8.42 -8.56
N ASP A 180 12.39 8.22 -9.82
CA ASP A 180 12.14 9.26 -10.81
C ASP A 180 10.66 9.42 -11.20
N LEU A 181 9.76 8.66 -10.54
CA LEU A 181 8.34 8.65 -10.82
C LEU A 181 7.55 8.78 -9.52
N SER A 182 7.04 9.99 -9.31
CA SER A 182 5.99 10.26 -8.34
C SER A 182 4.78 10.80 -9.09
N ILE A 183 3.60 10.41 -8.65
CA ILE A 183 2.32 10.92 -9.16
C ILE A 183 1.66 11.66 -8.00
N THR A 184 1.04 12.81 -8.24
CA THR A 184 0.28 13.54 -7.20
C THR A 184 -1.10 13.84 -7.74
N CYS A 185 -2.12 13.22 -7.15
CA CYS A 185 -3.51 13.38 -7.58
C CYS A 185 -4.36 13.93 -6.44
N GLU A 186 -4.87 15.14 -6.61
CA GLU A 186 -5.66 15.84 -5.60
C GLU A 186 -7.14 15.43 -5.62
N GLU A 187 -7.83 15.73 -4.51
CA GLU A 187 -9.29 15.58 -4.36
C GLU A 187 -9.80 14.14 -4.43
N GLY A 188 -8.93 13.15 -4.22
CA GLY A 188 -9.30 11.73 -4.21
C GLY A 188 -9.83 11.18 -2.90
N ASP A 189 -9.96 12.02 -1.86
CA ASP A 189 -10.60 11.63 -0.60
C ASP A 189 -12.13 11.58 -0.75
N SER A 190 -12.84 11.10 0.28
CA SER A 190 -14.30 11.03 0.27
C SER A 190 -14.93 12.42 0.33
N THR A 191 -16.18 12.56 -0.15
CA THR A 191 -16.90 13.85 -0.15
C THR A 191 -17.04 14.47 1.23
N ASP A 192 -17.22 13.65 2.27
CA ASP A 192 -17.31 14.10 3.67
C ASP A 192 -15.96 14.59 4.21
N ARG A 193 -14.90 14.34 3.44
CA ARG A 193 -13.52 14.71 3.71
C ARG A 193 -12.95 15.68 2.65
N PHE A 194 -13.84 16.44 2.01
CA PHE A 194 -13.51 17.47 1.03
C PHE A 194 -12.91 16.98 -0.30
N GLY A 195 -12.99 15.69 -0.60
CA GLY A 195 -12.65 15.15 -1.92
C GLY A 195 -13.86 14.97 -2.83
N GLN A 196 -13.66 14.26 -3.95
CA GLN A 196 -14.65 14.01 -4.99
C GLN A 196 -15.05 12.53 -5.10
N THR A 197 -14.56 11.67 -4.21
CA THR A 197 -14.90 10.24 -4.21
C THR A 197 -15.78 9.87 -3.02
N PHE A 198 -15.98 8.58 -2.75
CA PHE A 198 -16.76 8.10 -1.59
C PHE A 198 -15.87 7.31 -0.62
N ALA A 199 -16.32 7.09 0.61
CA ALA A 199 -15.58 6.30 1.61
C ALA A 199 -15.32 4.87 1.09
N ARG A 200 -14.07 4.40 1.17
CA ARG A 200 -13.66 3.07 0.68
C ARG A 200 -14.40 1.93 1.37
N SER A 201 -14.79 2.08 2.63
CA SER A 201 -15.61 1.09 3.37
C SER A 201 -16.95 0.78 2.70
N ARG A 202 -17.51 1.69 1.88
CA ARG A 202 -18.78 1.46 1.16
C ARG A 202 -18.74 0.27 0.21
N ILE A 203 -17.55 -0.16 -0.25
CA ILE A 203 -17.47 -1.36 -1.10
C ILE A 203 -17.84 -2.63 -0.34
N ASN A 204 -17.90 -2.61 1.00
CA ASN A 204 -18.47 -3.71 1.79
C ASN A 204 -19.96 -3.97 1.47
N ASP A 205 -20.67 -2.99 0.90
CA ASP A 205 -22.08 -3.11 0.54
C ASP A 205 -22.32 -3.71 -0.86
N ASP A 206 -21.25 -3.98 -1.63
CA ASP A 206 -21.38 -4.62 -2.93
C ASP A 206 -21.62 -6.15 -2.82
N ASP A 207 -21.98 -6.79 -3.93
CA ASP A 207 -22.18 -8.25 -3.93
C ASP A 207 -20.84 -9.03 -3.89
N TYR A 208 -19.72 -8.38 -4.23
CA TYR A 208 -18.39 -8.98 -4.22
C TYR A 208 -17.85 -9.17 -2.80
N SER A 209 -18.26 -8.35 -1.84
CA SER A 209 -17.89 -8.46 -0.42
C SER A 209 -18.28 -9.82 0.16
N ARG A 210 -19.33 -10.45 -0.38
CA ARG A 210 -19.77 -11.79 0.04
C ARG A 210 -18.86 -12.92 -0.44
N LEU A 211 -18.05 -12.69 -1.49
CA LEU A 211 -17.11 -13.69 -2.00
C LEU A 211 -15.91 -13.85 -1.07
N ARG A 212 -15.54 -12.79 -0.37
CA ARG A 212 -14.49 -12.78 0.65
C ARG A 212 -14.83 -11.74 1.73
N PRO A 213 -15.67 -12.11 2.72
CA PRO A 213 -16.14 -11.15 3.73
C PRO A 213 -15.03 -10.78 4.71
N PRO A 214 -15.12 -9.62 5.39
CA PRO A 214 -14.19 -9.25 6.46
C PRO A 214 -14.09 -10.32 7.52
N CYS A 215 -12.90 -10.52 8.08
CA CYS A 215 -12.66 -11.57 9.06
C CYS A 215 -13.29 -11.31 10.43
N GLN A 216 -13.64 -10.07 10.76
CA GLN A 216 -14.18 -9.65 12.05
C GLN A 216 -13.28 -10.08 13.22
N GLY A 217 -11.97 -9.95 13.05
CA GLY A 217 -10.95 -10.35 14.03
C GLY A 217 -10.64 -11.85 14.08
N ASN A 218 -11.28 -12.67 13.23
CA ASN A 218 -10.87 -14.05 13.01
C ASN A 218 -9.67 -14.12 12.04
N ARG A 219 -9.02 -15.27 11.94
CA ARG A 219 -7.94 -15.51 10.97
C ARG A 219 -8.22 -16.79 10.20
N SER A 220 -9.24 -16.74 9.35
CA SER A 220 -9.62 -17.83 8.45
C SER A 220 -9.06 -17.58 7.05
N PRO A 221 -8.64 -18.60 6.31
CA PRO A 221 -8.29 -18.45 4.90
C PRO A 221 -9.46 -17.94 4.04
N ASP A 222 -10.70 -18.19 4.46
CA ASP A 222 -11.93 -17.86 3.71
C ASP A 222 -12.41 -16.41 3.89
N CYS A 223 -11.68 -15.56 4.62
CA CYS A 223 -12.07 -14.18 4.90
C CYS A 223 -10.97 -13.17 4.55
N ASP A 224 -11.38 -11.92 4.40
CA ASP A 224 -10.52 -10.79 4.10
C ASP A 224 -10.02 -10.15 5.40
N SER A 225 -8.80 -10.48 5.80
CA SER A 225 -8.18 -9.90 7.00
C SER A 225 -7.77 -8.45 6.79
N TYR A 226 -7.57 -8.02 5.54
CA TYR A 226 -7.24 -6.63 5.22
C TYR A 226 -8.46 -5.74 5.39
N ALA A 227 -9.66 -6.24 5.07
CA ALA A 227 -10.89 -5.45 5.19
C ALA A 227 -11.16 -4.98 6.62
N ASP A 228 -10.77 -5.77 7.64
CA ASP A 228 -10.89 -5.38 9.05
C ASP A 228 -10.02 -4.17 9.44
N ILE A 229 -9.03 -3.82 8.61
CA ILE A 229 -8.09 -2.72 8.84
C ILE A 229 -8.39 -1.53 7.93
N TYR A 230 -8.63 -1.79 6.64
CA TYR A 230 -8.68 -0.74 5.61
C TYR A 230 -10.09 -0.41 5.14
N LEU A 231 -11.04 -1.32 5.32
CA LEU A 231 -12.45 -1.10 4.98
C LEU A 231 -13.32 -1.06 6.24
N ASP A 232 -12.72 -0.73 7.39
CA ASP A 232 -13.40 -0.64 8.67
C ASP A 232 -14.32 0.59 8.76
N GLY A 233 -15.14 0.63 9.81
CA GLY A 233 -15.96 1.80 10.12
C GLY A 233 -17.32 1.87 9.44
N ASP A 234 -18.03 2.95 9.77
CA ASP A 234 -19.32 3.31 9.19
C ASP A 234 -19.28 4.80 8.79
N PRO A 235 -19.14 5.11 7.50
CA PRO A 235 -18.95 6.48 7.03
C PRO A 235 -20.19 7.36 7.20
N ASP A 236 -21.32 6.83 7.67
CA ASP A 236 -22.51 7.62 8.03
C ASP A 236 -22.53 8.03 9.52
N ASN A 237 -21.55 7.60 10.31
CA ASN A 237 -21.46 7.93 11.73
C ASN A 237 -20.62 9.22 11.97
N GLU A 238 -20.58 9.73 13.20
CA GLU A 238 -19.83 10.96 13.54
C GLU A 238 -18.36 10.72 13.97
N SER A 239 -17.95 9.45 14.05
CA SER A 239 -16.61 9.00 14.37
C SER A 239 -15.79 8.86 13.08
N PHE A 240 -14.47 9.00 13.21
CA PHE A 240 -13.57 8.79 12.08
C PHE A 240 -12.95 7.41 12.19
N GLU A 241 -13.10 6.62 11.14
CA GLU A 241 -12.49 5.32 10.94
C GLU A 241 -11.62 5.29 9.67
N GLY A 242 -10.72 4.31 9.58
CA GLY A 242 -9.80 4.19 8.45
C GLY A 242 -10.52 4.04 7.11
N GLY A 243 -11.63 3.31 7.09
CA GLY A 243 -12.44 3.10 5.89
C GLY A 243 -13.25 4.32 5.42
N ASP A 244 -13.31 5.42 6.19
CA ASP A 244 -14.00 6.65 5.78
C ASP A 244 -13.26 7.45 4.71
N GLN A 245 -11.98 7.11 4.52
CA GLN A 245 -11.11 7.74 3.52
C GLN A 245 -11.51 7.32 2.09
N GLY A 246 -11.19 8.17 1.12
CA GLY A 246 -11.56 7.97 -0.29
C GLY A 246 -10.66 7.05 -1.09
N PHE A 247 -10.71 7.22 -2.42
CA PHE A 247 -9.94 6.43 -3.37
C PHE A 247 -8.43 6.66 -3.26
N ASN A 248 -7.99 7.87 -2.89
CA ASN A 248 -6.57 8.19 -2.73
C ASN A 248 -5.89 7.22 -1.75
N MET A 249 -6.50 6.95 -0.60
CA MET A 249 -5.96 6.01 0.38
C MET A 249 -6.02 4.55 -0.08
N LEU A 250 -6.99 4.18 -0.92
CA LEU A 250 -7.01 2.84 -1.52
C LEU A 250 -5.85 2.66 -2.51
N ALA A 251 -5.58 3.68 -3.33
CA ALA A 251 -4.50 3.68 -4.30
C ALA A 251 -3.12 3.76 -3.62
N GLU A 252 -3.02 4.54 -2.54
CA GLU A 252 -1.81 4.71 -1.73
C GLU A 252 -1.41 3.37 -1.09
N GLU A 253 -2.34 2.69 -0.41
CA GLU A 253 -2.09 1.36 0.16
C GLU A 253 -1.69 0.34 -0.92
N ALA A 254 -2.30 0.39 -2.11
CA ALA A 254 -1.90 -0.48 -3.21
C ALA A 254 -0.42 -0.26 -3.62
N VAL A 255 0.06 0.99 -3.64
CA VAL A 255 1.48 1.31 -3.88
C VAL A 255 2.36 0.73 -2.78
N GLN A 256 1.97 0.86 -1.51
CA GLN A 256 2.77 0.33 -0.41
C GLN A 256 2.79 -1.20 -0.38
N TYR A 257 1.68 -1.87 -0.69
CA TYR A 257 1.68 -3.32 -0.83
C TYR A 257 2.53 -3.80 -2.01
N ILE A 258 2.62 -3.04 -3.11
CA ILE A 258 3.60 -3.31 -4.17
C ILE A 258 5.03 -3.25 -3.63
N ASN A 259 5.36 -2.20 -2.86
CA ASN A 259 6.67 -2.08 -2.21
C ASN A 259 6.92 -3.23 -1.20
N SER A 260 5.88 -3.71 -0.51
CA SER A 260 5.93 -4.85 0.40
C SER A 260 6.26 -6.16 -0.34
N LEU A 261 5.60 -6.48 -1.46
CA LEU A 261 5.94 -7.67 -2.24
C LEU A 261 7.34 -7.56 -2.84
N ALA A 262 7.72 -6.41 -3.39
CA ALA A 262 9.06 -6.20 -3.92
C ALA A 262 10.13 -6.45 -2.85
N THR A 263 9.92 -5.92 -1.64
CA THR A 263 10.83 -6.14 -0.51
C THR A 263 10.85 -7.60 -0.06
N SER A 264 9.68 -8.22 0.06
CA SER A 264 9.56 -9.63 0.45
C SER A 264 10.21 -10.55 -0.58
N TYR A 265 10.07 -10.23 -1.87
CA TYR A 265 10.76 -10.91 -2.96
C TYR A 265 12.28 -10.69 -2.88
N ALA A 266 12.76 -9.51 -2.52
CA ALA A 266 14.19 -9.26 -2.37
C ALA A 266 14.86 -10.10 -1.26
N VAL A 267 14.12 -10.52 -0.23
CA VAL A 267 14.68 -11.26 0.92
C VAL A 267 13.98 -12.59 1.20
N TYR A 268 13.28 -13.16 0.22
CA TYR A 268 12.45 -14.36 0.44
C TYR A 268 13.27 -15.58 0.89
N ASP A 269 14.51 -15.69 0.41
CA ASP A 269 15.50 -16.72 0.77
C ASP A 269 15.98 -16.62 2.22
N GLN A 270 15.75 -15.48 2.86
CA GLN A 270 16.05 -15.23 4.28
C GLN A 270 14.85 -15.50 5.20
N SER A 271 13.65 -15.69 4.63
CA SER A 271 12.45 -15.97 5.41
C SER A 271 12.31 -17.47 5.69
N ARG A 272 11.90 -17.81 6.92
CA ARG A 272 11.54 -19.18 7.31
C ARG A 272 10.05 -19.46 7.24
N TYR A 273 9.24 -18.42 7.11
CA TYR A 273 7.79 -18.50 7.21
C TYR A 273 7.15 -17.96 5.93
N SER A 274 5.98 -18.49 5.61
CA SER A 274 5.14 -17.90 4.57
C SER A 274 4.62 -16.54 5.02
N THR A 275 4.45 -15.64 4.07
CA THR A 275 3.93 -14.29 4.26
C THR A 275 2.72 -14.08 3.37
N SER A 276 1.95 -13.04 3.66
CA SER A 276 0.77 -12.63 2.88
C SER A 276 1.10 -11.56 1.83
N ALA A 277 2.36 -11.40 1.43
CA ALA A 277 2.80 -10.29 0.59
C ALA A 277 2.09 -10.24 -0.79
N ARG A 278 1.95 -11.40 -1.46
CA ARG A 278 1.21 -11.53 -2.72
C ARG A 278 -0.29 -11.30 -2.50
N ASP A 279 -0.83 -11.86 -1.42
CA ASP A 279 -2.24 -11.75 -1.02
C ASP A 279 -2.66 -10.30 -0.83
N GLY A 280 -1.80 -9.48 -0.20
CA GLY A 280 -2.05 -8.06 0.05
C GLY A 280 -2.20 -7.25 -1.24
N ILE A 281 -1.31 -7.42 -2.20
CA ILE A 281 -1.43 -6.73 -3.51
C ILE A 281 -2.69 -7.17 -4.24
N LEU A 282 -2.92 -8.49 -4.34
CA LEU A 282 -4.09 -9.01 -5.04
C LEU A 282 -5.40 -8.48 -4.42
N THR A 283 -5.46 -8.41 -3.08
CA THR A 283 -6.61 -7.82 -2.37
C THR A 283 -6.81 -6.35 -2.75
N HIS A 284 -5.74 -5.55 -2.78
CA HIS A 284 -5.86 -4.13 -3.13
C HIS A 284 -6.20 -3.90 -4.60
N LEU A 285 -5.69 -4.72 -5.53
CA LEU A 285 -6.11 -4.71 -6.93
C LEU A 285 -7.60 -5.03 -7.06
N TRP A 286 -8.07 -6.06 -6.36
CA TRP A 286 -9.48 -6.44 -6.33
C TRP A 286 -10.36 -5.32 -5.77
N TRP A 287 -9.92 -4.66 -4.70
CA TRP A 287 -10.64 -3.52 -4.14
C TRP A 287 -10.66 -2.30 -5.06
N ILE A 288 -9.58 -1.99 -5.79
CA ILE A 288 -9.59 -0.91 -6.79
C ILE A 288 -10.65 -1.19 -7.85
N GLN A 289 -10.70 -2.41 -8.39
CA GLN A 289 -11.72 -2.77 -9.39
C GLN A 289 -13.13 -2.68 -8.80
N ARG A 290 -13.36 -3.20 -7.59
CA ARG A 290 -14.65 -3.12 -6.90
C ARG A 290 -15.07 -1.68 -6.64
N TYR A 291 -14.14 -0.84 -6.21
CA TYR A 291 -14.40 0.57 -5.98
C TYR A 291 -14.86 1.27 -7.26
N LEU A 292 -14.18 1.03 -8.40
CA LEU A 292 -14.58 1.58 -9.69
C LEU A 292 -15.96 1.05 -10.13
N ALA A 293 -16.20 -0.26 -10.04
CA ALA A 293 -17.49 -0.86 -10.40
C ALA A 293 -18.64 -0.31 -9.54
N TYR A 294 -18.41 -0.21 -8.23
CA TYR A 294 -19.39 0.36 -7.30
C TYR A 294 -19.60 1.85 -7.53
N ALA A 295 -18.54 2.59 -7.89
CA ALA A 295 -18.63 3.99 -8.30
C ALA A 295 -19.53 4.13 -9.53
N ARG A 296 -19.30 3.31 -10.57
CA ARG A 296 -20.07 3.34 -11.83
C ARG A 296 -21.57 3.21 -11.56
N ASP A 297 -21.94 2.32 -10.65
CA ASP A 297 -23.34 1.95 -10.41
C ASP A 297 -24.03 2.81 -9.33
N ARG A 298 -23.30 3.25 -8.30
CA ARG A 298 -23.87 3.93 -7.11
C ARG A 298 -23.37 5.35 -6.90
N TYR A 299 -22.16 5.67 -7.34
CA TYR A 299 -21.53 6.99 -7.18
C TYR A 299 -21.00 7.51 -8.53
N PRO A 300 -21.87 7.69 -9.55
CA PRO A 300 -21.43 7.97 -10.91
C PRO A 300 -20.62 9.26 -11.06
N ALA A 301 -20.81 10.24 -10.16
CA ALA A 301 -19.96 11.43 -10.11
C ALA A 301 -18.50 11.10 -9.75
N ALA A 302 -18.27 10.20 -8.78
CA ALA A 302 -16.93 9.74 -8.42
C ALA A 302 -16.29 8.94 -9.56
N HIS A 303 -17.07 8.08 -10.24
CA HIS A 303 -16.58 7.34 -11.41
C HIS A 303 -16.15 8.29 -12.54
N GLN A 304 -16.99 9.27 -12.85
CA GLN A 304 -16.69 10.31 -13.85
C GLN A 304 -15.48 11.15 -13.44
N PHE A 305 -15.32 11.48 -12.16
CA PHE A 305 -14.13 12.17 -11.67
C PHE A 305 -12.87 11.33 -11.91
N LEU A 306 -12.85 10.07 -11.46
CA LEU A 306 -11.68 9.18 -11.59
C LEU A 306 -11.30 8.92 -13.05
N LEU A 307 -12.27 8.61 -13.92
CA LEU A 307 -12.01 8.35 -15.34
C LEU A 307 -11.86 9.63 -16.18
N GLY A 308 -12.40 10.75 -15.73
CA GLY A 308 -12.25 12.06 -16.38
C GLY A 308 -10.92 12.74 -16.03
N ASN A 309 -10.30 12.37 -14.91
CA ASN A 309 -9.04 12.94 -14.45
C ASN A 309 -7.84 12.15 -14.97
N GLU A 310 -6.98 12.80 -15.76
CA GLU A 310 -5.78 12.16 -16.31
C GLU A 310 -4.85 11.62 -15.21
N CYS A 311 -4.74 12.31 -14.08
CA CYS A 311 -3.88 11.88 -12.99
C CYS A 311 -4.29 10.51 -12.45
N TYR A 312 -5.57 10.33 -12.11
CA TYR A 312 -6.06 9.06 -11.58
C TYR A 312 -5.97 7.92 -12.60
N ARG A 313 -6.26 8.17 -13.88
CA ARG A 313 -6.05 7.16 -14.92
C ARG A 313 -4.59 6.70 -14.98
N ARG A 314 -3.65 7.65 -14.95
CA ARG A 314 -2.22 7.35 -14.94
C ARG A 314 -1.81 6.57 -13.69
N LEU A 315 -2.30 6.98 -12.52
CA LEU A 315 -2.03 6.32 -11.25
C LEU A 315 -2.54 4.87 -11.28
N ILE A 316 -3.80 4.64 -11.64
CA ILE A 316 -4.42 3.31 -11.69
C ILE A 316 -3.65 2.39 -12.63
N LEU A 317 -3.36 2.83 -13.87
CA LEU A 317 -2.62 2.02 -14.83
C LEU A 317 -1.17 1.78 -14.40
N THR A 318 -0.53 2.75 -13.73
CA THR A 318 0.82 2.58 -13.18
C THR A 318 0.81 1.55 -12.04
N ILE A 319 -0.15 1.61 -11.13
CA ILE A 319 -0.34 0.61 -10.05
C ILE A 319 -0.57 -0.76 -10.66
N TRP A 320 -1.48 -0.87 -11.65
CA TRP A 320 -1.80 -2.13 -12.31
C TRP A 320 -0.59 -2.76 -12.99
N GLY A 321 0.13 -1.99 -13.82
CA GLY A 321 1.33 -2.45 -14.50
C GLY A 321 2.44 -2.89 -13.55
N ARG A 322 2.69 -2.07 -12.53
CA ARG A 322 3.70 -2.37 -11.51
C ARG A 322 3.33 -3.58 -10.65
N ALA A 323 2.07 -3.72 -10.26
CA ALA A 323 1.62 -4.87 -9.51
C ALA A 323 1.84 -6.16 -10.30
N TRP A 324 1.41 -6.20 -11.56
CA TRP A 324 1.60 -7.39 -12.40
C TRP A 324 3.07 -7.72 -12.69
N LEU A 325 3.95 -6.72 -12.74
CA LEU A 325 5.40 -6.94 -12.83
C LEU A 325 5.95 -7.75 -11.64
N TYR A 326 5.50 -7.49 -10.42
CA TYR A 326 5.93 -8.24 -9.24
C TYR A 326 5.12 -9.52 -9.02
N LEU A 327 3.83 -9.54 -9.36
CA LEU A 327 3.01 -10.75 -9.28
C LEU A 327 3.52 -11.83 -10.24
N GLU A 328 3.92 -11.50 -11.47
CA GLU A 328 4.50 -12.51 -12.37
C GLU A 328 5.87 -13.01 -11.88
N ALA A 329 6.72 -12.11 -11.35
CA ALA A 329 8.06 -12.47 -10.89
C ALA A 329 8.05 -13.37 -9.63
N THR A 330 6.93 -13.40 -8.90
CA THR A 330 6.79 -14.11 -7.62
C THR A 330 5.80 -15.27 -7.67
N GLU A 331 5.21 -15.57 -8.83
CA GLU A 331 4.17 -16.60 -9.01
C GLU A 331 4.58 -17.96 -8.42
N GLU A 332 5.82 -18.38 -8.65
CA GLU A 332 6.33 -19.68 -8.23
C GLU A 332 6.91 -19.71 -6.81
N ILE A 333 6.82 -18.62 -6.05
CA ILE A 333 7.40 -18.50 -4.70
C ILE A 333 6.31 -18.69 -3.64
N ALA A 334 6.06 -19.95 -3.28
CA ALA A 334 5.01 -20.34 -2.34
C ALA A 334 5.13 -19.68 -0.94
N GLN A 335 6.32 -19.21 -0.54
CA GLN A 335 6.54 -18.49 0.71
C GLN A 335 5.95 -17.06 0.71
N LEU A 336 5.61 -16.49 -0.45
CA LEU A 336 5.10 -15.12 -0.55
C LEU A 336 3.57 -15.05 -0.58
N THR A 337 2.89 -16.18 -0.40
CA THR A 337 1.43 -16.25 -0.44
C THR A 337 0.87 -17.24 0.58
N ILE A 338 -0.35 -16.96 1.04
CA ILE A 338 -1.15 -17.89 1.86
C ILE A 338 -2.33 -18.39 1.05
N ASN A 339 -3.11 -17.48 0.46
CA ASN A 339 -4.33 -17.76 -0.32
C ASN A 339 -4.35 -17.03 -1.68
N GLY A 340 -3.19 -16.70 -2.24
CA GLY A 340 -3.08 -15.84 -3.42
C GLY A 340 -3.84 -16.34 -4.64
N GLY A 341 -3.88 -17.66 -4.89
CA GLY A 341 -4.64 -18.21 -6.02
C GLY A 341 -6.16 -17.99 -5.92
N GLU A 342 -6.72 -18.00 -4.70
CA GLU A 342 -8.13 -17.71 -4.48
C GLU A 342 -8.43 -16.23 -4.70
N ILE A 343 -7.58 -15.34 -4.17
CA ILE A 343 -7.74 -13.89 -4.31
C ILE A 343 -7.52 -13.47 -5.78
N GLU A 344 -6.55 -14.07 -6.46
CA GLU A 344 -6.31 -13.84 -7.88
C GLU A 344 -7.53 -14.21 -8.72
N THR A 345 -8.24 -15.30 -8.39
CA THR A 345 -9.50 -15.64 -9.06
C THR A 345 -10.53 -14.50 -8.95
N LEU A 346 -10.55 -13.76 -7.84
CA LEU A 346 -11.42 -12.58 -7.66
C LEU A 346 -10.97 -11.39 -8.50
N VAL A 347 -9.67 -11.12 -8.56
CA VAL A 347 -9.08 -10.07 -9.43
C VAL A 347 -9.37 -10.32 -10.91
N LEU A 348 -9.45 -11.59 -11.29
CA LEU A 348 -9.70 -12.05 -12.65
C LEU A 348 -11.19 -12.09 -13.04
N ASP A 349 -12.11 -11.65 -12.18
CA ASP A 349 -13.53 -11.56 -12.54
C ASP A 349 -13.68 -10.65 -13.77
N PRO A 350 -14.26 -11.13 -14.89
CA PRO A 350 -14.36 -10.35 -16.11
C PRO A 350 -15.11 -9.02 -15.97
N ASN A 351 -16.08 -8.94 -15.06
CA ASN A 351 -16.84 -7.70 -14.84
C ASN A 351 -15.98 -6.66 -14.10
N LEU A 352 -15.06 -7.11 -13.24
CA LEU A 352 -14.12 -6.25 -12.53
C LEU A 352 -12.95 -5.85 -13.42
N LEU A 353 -12.44 -6.76 -14.26
CA LEU A 353 -11.43 -6.44 -15.27
C LEU A 353 -11.93 -5.41 -16.29
N ALA A 354 -13.23 -5.38 -16.58
CA ALA A 354 -13.82 -4.36 -17.45
C ALA A 354 -13.65 -2.92 -16.90
N GLU A 355 -13.47 -2.71 -15.59
CA GLU A 355 -13.18 -1.39 -15.06
C GLU A 355 -11.74 -0.95 -15.35
N ILE A 356 -10.77 -1.88 -15.36
CA ILE A 356 -9.40 -1.56 -15.80
C ILE A 356 -9.40 -1.21 -17.29
N GLU A 357 -10.17 -1.96 -18.10
CA GLU A 357 -10.32 -1.66 -19.51
C GLU A 357 -10.97 -0.28 -19.74
N ALA A 358 -12.02 0.07 -18.97
CA ALA A 358 -12.62 1.40 -19.03
C ALA A 358 -11.62 2.52 -18.70
N VAL A 359 -10.68 2.27 -17.77
CA VAL A 359 -9.58 3.21 -17.48
C VAL A 359 -8.62 3.33 -18.67
N ARG A 360 -8.26 2.22 -19.32
CA ARG A 360 -7.42 2.21 -20.54
C ARG A 360 -8.08 2.99 -21.69
N GLU A 361 -9.36 2.72 -21.95
CA GLU A 361 -10.15 3.42 -22.97
C GLU A 361 -10.22 4.92 -22.66
N ALA A 362 -10.52 5.30 -21.42
CA ALA A 362 -10.57 6.69 -21.00
C ALA A 362 -9.18 7.36 -21.11
N HIS A 363 -8.09 6.62 -20.87
CA HIS A 363 -6.72 7.11 -21.04
C HIS A 363 -6.35 7.28 -22.52
N GLY A 364 -7.02 6.57 -23.42
CA GLY A 364 -6.80 6.62 -24.87
C GLY A 364 -5.86 5.55 -25.39
N CYS A 365 -5.69 4.44 -24.64
CA CYS A 365 -5.03 3.24 -25.13
C CYS A 365 -5.87 2.61 -26.26
N ARG A 366 -5.21 1.96 -27.23
CA ARG A 366 -5.84 1.48 -28.47
C ARG A 366 -5.24 0.19 -28.98
#